data_AF-A0A962XHT6-F1
#
_entry.id   AF-A0A962XHT6-F1
#
_cell.length_a   1.000
_cell.length_b   1.000
_cell.length_c   1.000
_cell.angle_alpha   90.00
_cell.angle_beta   90.00
_cell.angle_gamma   90.00
#
_symmetry.space_group_name_H-M   'P 1'
#
loop_
_entity.id
_entity.type
_entity.pdbx_description
1 polymer ?
#
loop_
_entity_poly.entity_id
_entity_poly.type
_entity_poly.pdbx_seq_one_letter_code
_entity_poly.pdbx_strand_id
1 'polypeptide(L)'
;MKSHFSLILLSTLQCNADCAYCFEDKTPDRLTLDRLGEMIRKVLDYMVEKSLASLTIYWQGGEAMLLPPSWYEQAEELIQREA
;
A
#
# COMPACT_ATOMS: atom_id res chain seq x y z
N MET A 1 -13.05 -17.42 14.10
CA MET A 1 -11.73 -17.35 13.44
C MET A 1 -11.63 -15.98 12.82
N LYS A 2 -10.62 -15.16 13.15
CA LYS A 2 -10.49 -13.81 12.57
C LYS A 2 -10.05 -13.99 11.10
N SER A 3 -10.99 -13.94 10.16
CA SER A 3 -10.71 -14.04 8.73
C SER A 3 -10.22 -12.67 8.25
N HIS A 4 -8.90 -12.47 8.31
CA HIS A 4 -8.25 -11.17 8.14
C HIS A 4 -7.07 -11.29 7.16
N PHE A 5 -6.90 -10.30 6.31
CA PHE A 5 -5.74 -10.14 5.43
C PHE A 5 -4.95 -8.88 5.83
N SER A 6 -3.66 -9.04 6.12
CA SER A 6 -2.75 -7.93 6.40
C SER A 6 -1.85 -7.71 5.19
N LEU A 7 -1.85 -6.50 4.64
CA LEU A 7 -1.02 -6.11 3.50
C LEU A 7 -0.01 -5.05 3.93
N ILE A 8 1.28 -5.31 3.79
CA ILE A 8 2.31 -4.27 3.85
C ILE A 8 2.52 -3.74 2.43
N LEU A 9 2.35 -2.44 2.24
CA LEU A 9 2.41 -1.82 0.91
C LEU A 9 3.44 -0.68 0.92
N LEU A 10 4.48 -0.83 0.10
CA LEU A 10 5.52 0.16 -0.09
C LEU A 10 5.05 1.16 -1.16
N SER A 11 4.52 2.30 -0.75
CA SER A 11 3.96 3.31 -1.67
C SER A 11 5.04 4.10 -2.40
N THR A 12 6.27 4.08 -1.89
CA THR A 12 7.44 4.76 -2.45
C THR A 12 8.72 4.10 -1.94
N LEU A 13 9.79 4.11 -2.74
CA LEU A 13 11.15 3.77 -2.27
C LEU A 13 12.00 5.02 -1.99
N GLN A 14 11.45 6.21 -2.23
CA GLN A 14 12.11 7.45 -1.80
C GLN A 14 12.17 7.51 -0.28
N CYS A 15 13.32 7.91 0.25
CA CYS A 15 13.54 8.15 1.67
C CYS A 15 14.38 9.42 1.86
N ASN A 16 14.07 10.21 2.87
CA ASN A 16 14.83 11.43 3.23
C ASN A 16 15.81 11.20 4.39
N ALA A 17 15.94 9.96 4.88
CA ALA A 17 16.91 9.56 5.88
C ALA A 17 18.05 8.76 5.24
N ASP A 18 19.21 8.73 5.91
CA ASP A 18 20.37 7.93 5.51
C ASP A 18 20.86 7.01 6.61
N CYS A 19 19.96 6.12 7.04
CA CYS A 19 20.23 5.18 8.11
C CYS A 19 21.32 4.18 7.69
N ALA A 20 22.39 4.06 8.49
CA ALA A 20 23.51 3.16 8.21
C ALA A 20 23.13 1.67 8.13
N TYR A 21 21.97 1.31 8.64
CA TYR A 21 21.42 -0.05 8.65
C TYR A 21 20.25 -0.24 7.67
N CYS A 22 19.93 0.74 6.82
CA CYS A 22 18.89 0.58 5.82
C CYS A 22 19.35 -0.42 4.77
N PHE A 23 18.56 -1.46 4.54
CA PHE A 23 18.84 -2.48 3.52
C PHE A 23 18.10 -2.22 2.20
N GLU A 24 17.16 -1.27 2.15
CA GLU A 24 16.42 -0.94 0.95
C GLU A 24 17.24 -0.08 -0.02
N ASP A 25 17.11 -0.35 -1.32
CA ASP A 25 17.65 0.51 -2.37
C ASP A 25 16.71 1.72 -2.58
N LYS A 26 17.23 2.92 -2.35
CA LYS A 26 16.43 4.15 -2.41
C LYS A 26 16.32 4.62 -3.86
N THR A 27 15.15 4.39 -4.46
CA THR A 27 14.86 4.82 -5.83
C THR A 27 13.84 5.96 -5.85
N PRO A 28 13.73 6.72 -6.96
CA PRO A 28 12.68 7.72 -7.10
C PRO A 28 11.28 7.12 -7.33
N ASP A 29 11.12 5.79 -7.30
CA ASP A 29 9.88 5.13 -7.67
C ASP A 29 8.76 5.40 -6.66
N ARG A 30 7.55 5.55 -7.20
CA ARG A 30 6.30 5.76 -6.45
C ARG A 30 5.22 4.87 -7.05
N LEU A 31 4.38 4.29 -6.20
CA LEU A 31 3.22 3.55 -6.64
C LEU A 31 2.21 4.52 -7.29
N THR A 32 1.82 4.24 -8.53
CA THR A 32 0.76 5.00 -9.19
C THR A 32 -0.61 4.54 -8.68
N LEU A 33 -1.60 5.44 -8.69
CA LEU A 33 -2.97 5.11 -8.28
C LEU A 33 -3.58 4.00 -9.16
N ASP A 34 -3.27 3.98 -10.45
CA ASP A 34 -3.73 2.91 -11.36
C ASP A 34 -3.20 1.54 -10.93
N ARG A 35 -1.91 1.46 -10.59
CA ARG A 35 -1.28 0.22 -10.11
C ARG A 35 -1.81 -0.18 -8.73
N LEU A 36 -2.03 0.80 -7.85
CA LEU A 36 -2.72 0.56 -6.58
C LEU A 36 -4.09 -0.08 -6.82
N GLY A 37 -4.89 0.45 -7.75
CA GLY A 37 -6.21 -0.12 -8.06
C GLY A 37 -6.14 -1.54 -8.62
N GLU A 38 -5.18 -1.83 -9.50
CA GLU A 38 -4.93 -3.21 -9.97
C GLU A 38 -4.58 -4.15 -8.81
N MET A 39 -3.72 -3.72 -7.89
CA MET A 39 -3.33 -4.51 -6.71
C MET A 39 -4.52 -4.75 -5.79
N ILE A 40 -5.30 -3.71 -5.50
CA ILE A 40 -6.44 -3.79 -4.56
C ILE A 40 -7.53 -4.71 -5.11
N ARG A 41 -7.87 -4.63 -6.41
CA ARG A 41 -8.79 -5.61 -7.03
C ARG A 41 -8.33 -7.05 -6.83
N LYS A 42 -7.06 -7.35 -7.09
CA LYS A 42 -6.50 -8.70 -6.91
C LYS A 42 -6.54 -9.17 -5.45
N VAL A 43 -6.31 -8.26 -4.50
CA VAL A 43 -6.40 -8.57 -3.06
C VAL A 43 -7.85 -8.87 -2.68
N LEU A 44 -8.80 -8.06 -3.14
CA LEU A 44 -10.23 -8.26 -2.88
C LEU A 44 -10.75 -9.56 -3.50
N ASP A 45 -10.39 -9.86 -4.75
CA ASP A 45 -10.71 -11.14 -5.41
C ASP A 45 -10.22 -12.33 -4.58
N TYR A 46 -8.99 -12.27 -4.08
CA TYR A 46 -8.43 -13.30 -3.21
C TYR A 46 -9.17 -13.39 -1.87
N MET A 47 -9.54 -12.27 -1.28
CA MET A 47 -10.31 -12.24 -0.03
C MET A 47 -11.69 -12.89 -0.21
N VAL A 48 -12.38 -12.64 -1.33
CA VAL A 48 -13.64 -13.31 -1.66
C VAL A 48 -13.43 -14.82 -1.80
N GLU A 49 -12.42 -15.24 -2.57
CA GLU A 49 -12.08 -16.66 -2.77
C GLU A 49 -11.81 -17.38 -1.44
N LYS A 50 -11.15 -16.71 -0.50
CA LYS A 50 -10.77 -17.27 0.81
C LYS A 50 -11.77 -16.95 1.93
N SER A 51 -12.89 -16.29 1.65
CA SER A 51 -13.88 -15.88 2.66
C SER A 51 -13.27 -15.05 3.81
N LEU A 52 -12.36 -14.12 3.47
CA LEU A 52 -11.75 -13.18 4.41
C LEU A 52 -12.64 -11.95 4.59
N ALA A 53 -12.82 -11.50 5.83
CA ALA A 53 -13.79 -10.46 6.20
C ALA A 53 -13.18 -9.06 6.38
N SER A 54 -11.86 -8.94 6.49
CA SER A 54 -11.23 -7.64 6.74
C SER A 54 -9.84 -7.55 6.11
N LEU A 55 -9.53 -6.37 5.59
CA LEU A 55 -8.21 -5.98 5.09
C LEU A 55 -7.62 -4.92 6.00
N THR A 56 -6.35 -5.03 6.36
CA THR A 56 -5.57 -3.95 6.97
C THR A 56 -4.36 -3.69 6.09
N ILE A 57 -4.21 -2.43 5.67
CA ILE A 57 -3.07 -1.98 4.86
C ILE A 57 -2.12 -1.21 5.77
N TYR A 58 -0.88 -1.66 5.83
CA TYR A 58 0.23 -1.01 6.50
C TYR A 58 1.06 -0.29 5.43
N TRP A 59 0.98 1.03 5.42
CA TRP A 59 1.79 1.86 4.53
C TRP A 59 3.23 1.90 5.01
N GLN A 60 4.14 1.40 4.17
CA GLN A 60 5.59 1.42 4.38
C GLN A 60 6.28 1.93 3.11
N GLY A 61 7.59 1.71 3.00
CA GLY A 61 8.43 2.20 1.92
C GLY A 61 9.68 2.84 2.49
N GLY A 62 10.39 3.59 1.66
CA GLY A 62 11.50 4.43 2.12
C GLY A 62 11.04 5.36 3.25
N GLU A 63 10.38 6.46 2.93
CA GLU A 63 9.65 7.29 3.89
C GLU A 63 8.26 7.56 3.32
N ALA A 64 7.25 6.90 3.90
CA ALA A 64 5.87 6.98 3.44
C ALA A 64 5.35 8.42 3.44
N MET A 65 5.81 9.25 4.38
CA MET A 65 5.40 10.67 4.49
C MET A 65 6.02 11.58 3.42
N LEU A 66 6.85 11.07 2.49
CA LEU A 66 7.30 11.82 1.32
C LEU A 66 6.25 11.92 0.21
N LEU A 67 5.24 11.05 0.22
CA LEU A 67 4.06 11.25 -0.61
C LEU A 67 3.17 12.33 0.02
N PRO A 68 2.56 13.23 -0.78
CA PRO A 68 1.67 14.24 -0.25
C PRO A 68 0.41 13.59 0.36
N PRO A 69 -0.20 14.19 1.40
CA PRO A 69 -1.46 13.71 1.97
C PRO A 69 -2.56 13.45 0.91
N SER A 70 -2.62 14.29 -0.13
CA SER A 70 -3.56 14.14 -1.23
C SER A 70 -3.42 12.84 -2.02
N TRP A 71 -2.25 12.19 -2.01
CA TRP A 71 -2.09 10.87 -2.61
C TRP A 71 -2.79 9.80 -1.77
N TYR A 72 -2.71 9.89 -0.44
CA TYR A 72 -3.38 8.96 0.48
C TYR A 72 -4.90 9.14 0.47
N GLU A 73 -5.38 10.38 0.36
CA GLU A 73 -6.81 10.68 0.17
C GLU A 73 -7.35 10.03 -1.11
N GLN A 74 -6.65 10.21 -2.24
CA GLN A 74 -7.02 9.57 -3.50
C GLN A 74 -6.91 8.03 -3.45
N ALA A 75 -5.92 7.50 -2.73
CA ALA A 75 -5.77 6.07 -2.51
C ALA A 75 -6.94 5.51 -1.71
N GLU A 76 -7.37 6.20 -0.65
CA GLU A 76 -8.54 5.82 0.14
C GLU A 76 -9.82 5.84 -0.70
N GLU A 77 -10.08 6.93 -1.43
CA GLU A 77 -11.23 7.03 -2.34
C GLU A 77 -11.25 5.89 -3.37
N LEU A 78 -10.08 5.55 -3.92
CA LEU A 78 -9.94 4.44 -4.84
C LEU A 78 -10.27 3.11 -4.16
N ILE A 79 -9.69 2.85 -2.99
CA ILE A 79 -9.89 1.58 -2.26
C ILE A 79 -11.36 1.40 -1.88
N GLN A 80 -12.02 2.46 -1.39
CA GLN A 80 -13.44 2.44 -1.04
C GLN A 80 -14.36 2.21 -2.24
N ARG A 81 -13.94 2.59 -3.46
CA ARG A 81 -14.72 2.34 -4.67
C ARG A 81 -14.64 0.88 -5.13
N GLU A 82 -13.50 0.21 -4.90
CA GLU A 82 -13.29 -1.18 -5.32
C GLU A 82 -13.79 -2.20 -4.28
N ALA A 83 -13.86 -1.81 -3.00
CA ALA A 83 -14.33 -2.64 -1.87
C ALA A 83 -15.85 -2.71 -1.76
#